data_AF-A0A4Q2A7I5-F1
#
_entry.id   AF-A0A4Q2A7I5-F1
#
_cell.length_a   1.000
_cell.length_b   1.000
_cell.length_c   1.000
_cell.angle_alpha   90.00
_cell.angle_beta   90.00
_cell.angle_gamma   90.00
#
_symmetry.space_group_name_H-M   'P 1'
#
loop_
_entity.id
_entity.type
_entity.pdbx_description
1 polymer ?
#
loop_
_entity_poly.entity_id
_entity_poly.type
_entity_poly.pdbx_seq_one_letter_code
_entity_poly.pdbx_strand_id
1 'polypeptide(L)'
;KEFSKWKDIANKHDISTYFADVGAPNQRALNEQTNGLLRKDGLGKDMYLSDLPTDYVQQVASYRNNIPRKSLNYKTPLEVFIKYITNEQIVFF
;
A
#
# COMPACT_ATOMS: atom_id res chain seq x y z
N LYS A 1 8.89 18.03 0.66
CA LYS A 1 7.88 17.75 1.71
C LYS A 1 7.04 16.55 1.25
N GLU A 2 6.82 15.55 2.11
CA GLU A 2 5.98 14.39 1.79
C GLU A 2 4.58 14.85 1.34
N PHE A 3 4.00 14.12 0.39
CA PHE A 3 2.68 14.39 -0.20
C PHE A 3 2.48 15.78 -0.81
N SER A 4 3.52 16.61 -0.97
CA SER A 4 3.38 17.99 -1.50
C SER A 4 2.76 18.07 -2.90
N LYS A 5 2.90 17.02 -3.72
CA LYS A 5 2.36 16.93 -5.08
C LYS A 5 0.99 16.24 -5.16
N TRP A 6 0.28 16.06 -4.04
CA TRP A 6 -0.99 15.34 -4.01
C TRP A 6 -2.04 15.94 -4.96
N LYS A 7 -2.07 17.28 -5.07
CA LYS A 7 -2.99 17.99 -5.98
C LYS A 7 -2.72 17.68 -7.44
N ASP A 8 -1.44 17.60 -7.83
CA ASP A 8 -1.05 17.31 -9.21
C ASP A 8 -1.51 15.91 -9.62
N ILE A 9 -1.34 14.94 -8.71
CA ILE A 9 -1.77 13.55 -8.92
C ILE A 9 -3.30 13.46 -8.97
N ALA A 10 -3.99 14.11 -8.02
CA ALA A 10 -5.44 14.17 -7.95
C ALA A 10 -6.05 14.71 -9.25
N ASN A 11 -5.56 15.85 -9.72
CA ASN A 11 -6.07 16.49 -10.94
C ASN A 11 -5.72 15.69 -12.20
N LYS A 12 -4.50 15.13 -12.28
CA LYS A 12 -4.05 14.39 -13.46
C LYS A 12 -4.83 13.10 -13.67
N HIS A 13 -5.22 12.44 -12.60
CA HIS A 13 -5.86 11.11 -12.64
C HIS A 13 -7.33 11.13 -12.23
N ASP A 14 -7.90 12.31 -11.98
CA ASP A 14 -9.27 12.51 -11.49
C ASP A 14 -9.57 11.63 -10.25
N ILE A 15 -8.66 11.66 -9.27
CA ILE A 15 -8.78 10.87 -8.03
C ILE A 15 -9.05 11.76 -6.81
N SER A 16 -9.99 11.33 -5.97
CA SER A 16 -10.24 11.95 -4.67
C SER A 16 -9.08 11.70 -3.70
N THR A 17 -8.66 12.75 -2.99
CA THR A 17 -7.60 12.67 -1.96
C THR A 17 -8.18 12.96 -0.58
N TYR A 18 -7.79 12.16 0.40
CA TYR A 18 -8.25 12.28 1.79
C TYR A 18 -7.04 12.37 2.72
N PHE A 19 -7.10 13.29 3.70
CA PHE A 19 -6.12 13.41 4.78
C PHE A 19 -6.77 13.07 6.11
N ALA A 20 -5.99 12.50 7.02
CA ALA A 20 -6.45 12.34 8.40
C ALA A 20 -6.54 13.69 9.09
N ASP A 21 -7.56 13.85 9.93
CA ASP A 21 -7.75 14.99 10.80
C ASP A 21 -6.60 15.11 11.80
N VAL A 22 -6.32 16.35 12.19
CA VAL A 22 -5.28 16.65 13.18
C VAL A 22 -5.65 16.00 14.51
N GLY A 23 -4.73 15.22 15.08
CA GLY A 23 -4.96 14.51 16.34
C GLY A 23 -5.82 13.25 16.23
N ALA A 24 -6.11 12.76 15.02
CA ALA A 24 -6.91 11.54 14.79
C ALA A 24 -6.04 10.36 14.27
N PRO A 25 -5.15 9.77 15.09
CA PRO A 25 -4.29 8.65 14.66
C PRO A 25 -5.11 7.41 14.24
N ASN A 26 -6.30 7.22 14.82
CA ASN A 26 -7.22 6.14 14.49
C ASN A 26 -7.67 6.13 13.02
N GLN A 27 -7.72 7.27 12.34
CA GLN A 27 -8.04 7.35 10.90
C GLN A 27 -6.95 6.74 10.00
N ARG A 28 -5.79 6.39 10.57
CA ARG A 28 -4.64 5.82 9.85
C ARG A 28 -4.28 4.42 10.35
N ALA A 29 -5.07 3.82 11.24
CA ALA A 29 -4.70 2.60 11.97
C ALA A 29 -4.30 1.43 11.06
N LEU A 30 -5.05 1.18 9.97
CA LEU A 30 -4.75 0.09 9.03
C LEU A 30 -3.47 0.36 8.21
N ASN A 31 -3.21 1.62 7.87
CA ASN A 31 -2.00 2.02 7.16
C ASN A 31 -0.77 1.84 8.07
N GLU A 32 -0.87 2.25 9.34
CA GLU A 32 0.20 2.09 10.32
C GLU A 32 0.50 0.61 10.60
N GLN A 33 -0.54 -0.22 10.75
CA GLN A 33 -0.39 -1.67 10.90
C GLN A 33 0.32 -2.28 9.68
N THR A 34 -0.11 -1.91 8.46
CA THR A 34 0.49 -2.44 7.22
C THR A 34 1.94 -1.99 7.05
N ASN A 35 2.24 -0.73 7.37
CA ASN A 35 3.62 -0.23 7.35
C ASN A 35 4.50 -0.93 8.39
N GLY A 36 3.97 -1.28 9.56
CA GLY A 36 4.68 -2.10 10.55
C GLY A 36 5.07 -3.47 10.01
N LEU A 37 4.18 -4.11 9.25
CA LEU A 37 4.46 -5.40 8.61
C LEU A 37 5.54 -5.28 7.53
N LEU A 38 5.44 -4.28 6.64
CA LEU A 38 6.46 -4.04 5.62
C LEU A 38 7.86 -3.82 6.22
N ARG A 39 7.94 -3.12 7.37
CA ARG A 39 9.20 -2.93 8.11
C ARG A 39 9.74 -4.22 8.69
N LYS A 40 8.87 -5.06 9.24
CA LYS A 40 9.25 -6.37 9.79
C LYS A 40 9.82 -7.29 8.71
N ASP A 41 9.32 -7.18 7.48
CA ASP A 41 9.58 -8.13 6.41
C ASP A 41 10.60 -7.65 5.36
N GLY A 42 11.31 -6.54 5.61
CA GLY A 42 12.47 -6.15 4.81
C GLY A 42 12.68 -4.65 4.64
N LEU A 43 11.65 -3.83 4.80
CA LEU A 43 11.76 -2.37 4.63
C LEU A 43 12.06 -1.68 5.97
N GLY A 44 13.22 -1.97 6.54
CA GLY A 44 13.66 -1.47 7.85
C GLY A 44 13.47 0.04 8.03
N LYS A 45 13.29 0.49 9.28
CA LYS A 45 13.00 1.92 9.59
C LYS A 45 14.16 2.86 9.21
N ASP A 46 15.37 2.34 9.22
CA ASP A 46 16.64 2.99 8.87
C ASP A 46 16.94 2.98 7.37
N MET A 47 16.10 2.31 6.56
CA MET A 47 16.25 2.28 5.11
C MET A 47 15.47 3.42 4.46
N TYR A 48 16.16 4.23 3.67
CA TYR A 48 15.52 5.20 2.80
C TYR A 48 15.00 4.48 1.55
N LEU A 49 13.69 4.52 1.31
CA LEU A 49 13.08 3.89 0.13
C LEU A 49 13.65 4.44 -1.19
N SER A 50 14.14 5.68 -1.20
CA SER A 50 14.81 6.30 -2.37
C SER A 50 16.10 5.59 -2.77
N ASP A 51 16.75 4.92 -1.82
CA ASP A 51 18.07 4.33 -2.01
C ASP A 51 17.96 2.80 -2.26
N LEU A 52 16.75 2.25 -2.09
CA LEU A 52 16.48 0.85 -2.32
C LEU A 52 16.19 0.57 -3.80
N PRO A 53 16.69 -0.55 -4.34
CA PRO A 53 16.28 -1.03 -5.65
C PRO A 53 14.76 -1.22 -5.71
N THR A 54 14.13 -0.76 -6.81
CA THR A 54 12.68 -0.82 -6.96
C THR A 54 12.16 -2.27 -6.95
N ASP A 55 12.91 -3.20 -7.53
CA ASP A 55 12.63 -4.63 -7.53
C ASP A 55 12.65 -5.21 -6.12
N TYR A 56 13.55 -4.75 -5.24
CA TYR A 56 13.56 -5.17 -3.83
C TYR A 56 12.28 -4.73 -3.11
N VAL A 57 11.87 -3.47 -3.28
CA VAL A 57 10.64 -2.94 -2.68
C VAL A 57 9.42 -3.72 -3.19
N GLN A 58 9.38 -4.02 -4.49
CA GLN A 58 8.31 -4.82 -5.10
C GLN A 58 8.30 -6.27 -4.59
N GLN A 59 9.47 -6.88 -4.37
CA GLN A 59 9.57 -8.24 -3.81
C GLN A 59 8.99 -8.30 -2.40
N VAL A 60 9.32 -7.34 -1.52
CA VAL A 60 8.75 -7.28 -0.16
C VAL A 60 7.23 -7.09 -0.21
N ALA A 61 6.74 -6.20 -1.08
CA ALA A 61 5.30 -5.99 -1.26
C ALA A 61 4.60 -7.25 -1.78
N SER A 62 5.16 -7.92 -2.79
CA SER A 62 4.64 -9.16 -3.36
C SER A 62 4.59 -10.27 -2.32
N TYR A 63 5.67 -10.46 -1.55
CA TYR A 63 5.71 -11.39 -0.43
C TYR A 63 4.55 -11.16 0.53
N ARG A 64 4.33 -9.90 0.96
CA ARG A 64 3.23 -9.56 1.87
C ARG A 64 1.84 -9.75 1.27
N ASN A 65 1.67 -9.48 -0.01
CA ASN A 65 0.40 -9.63 -0.71
C ASN A 65 0.01 -11.09 -0.93
N ASN A 66 0.96 -12.02 -0.81
CA ASN A 66 0.76 -13.47 -0.92
C ASN A 66 0.67 -14.20 0.44
N ILE A 67 0.70 -13.49 1.58
CA ILE A 67 0.52 -14.10 2.91
C ILE A 67 -0.97 -14.11 3.29
N PRO A 68 -1.55 -15.29 3.60
CA PRO A 68 -2.91 -15.41 4.14
C PRO A 68 -3.16 -14.55 5.39
N ARG A 69 -4.31 -13.87 5.45
CA ARG A 69 -4.72 -13.08 6.64
C ARG A 69 -5.96 -13.67 7.30
N LYS A 70 -5.92 -13.83 8.62
CA LYS A 70 -7.09 -14.29 9.40
C LYS A 70 -8.30 -13.38 9.22
N SER A 71 -8.09 -12.06 9.12
CA SER A 71 -9.16 -11.07 8.87
C SER A 71 -9.80 -11.19 7.49
N LEU A 72 -9.18 -11.93 6.56
CA LEU A 72 -9.67 -12.20 5.21
C LEU A 72 -10.15 -13.66 5.06
N ASN A 73 -10.51 -14.33 6.16
CA ASN A 73 -10.84 -15.76 6.19
C ASN A 73 -9.72 -16.62 5.59
N TYR A 74 -8.48 -16.31 5.96
CA TYR A 74 -7.27 -17.01 5.49
C TYR A 74 -7.02 -16.93 3.98
N LYS A 75 -7.59 -15.94 3.29
CA LYS A 75 -7.21 -15.58 1.91
C LYS A 75 -6.06 -14.60 1.91
N THR A 76 -5.30 -14.55 0.82
CA THR A 76 -4.24 -13.56 0.62
C THR A 76 -4.84 -12.20 0.25
N PRO A 77 -4.19 -11.08 0.58
CA PRO A 77 -4.58 -9.77 0.08
C PRO A 77 -4.75 -9.73 -1.44
N LEU A 78 -3.86 -10.39 -2.19
CA LEU A 78 -3.94 -10.45 -3.65
C LEU A 78 -5.20 -11.18 -4.13
N GLU A 79 -5.53 -12.35 -3.56
CA GLU A 79 -6.75 -13.10 -3.90
C GLU A 79 -8.02 -12.30 -3.65
N VAL A 80 -8.06 -11.51 -2.58
CA VAL A 80 -9.20 -10.65 -2.26
C VAL A 80 -9.24 -9.46 -3.22
N PHE A 81 -8.10 -8.84 -3.50
CA PHE A 81 -7.99 -7.68 -4.38
C PHE A 81 -8.48 -8.00 -5.80
N ILE A 82 -8.04 -9.13 -6.38
CA ILE A 82 -8.41 -9.53 -7.75
C ILE A 82 -9.93 -9.65 -7.95
N LYS A 83 -10.71 -9.92 -6.90
CA LYS A 83 -12.19 -9.99 -7.00
C LYS A 83 -12.86 -8.65 -7.26
N TYR A 84 -12.16 -7.55 -7.00
CA TYR A 84 -12.66 -6.19 -7.21
C TYR A 84 -12.12 -5.56 -8.49
N ILE A 85 -11.29 -6.29 -9.25
CA ILE A 85 -10.72 -5.82 -10.51
C ILE A 85 -11.56 -6.36 -11.66
N THR A 86 -11.94 -5.48 -12.57
CA THR A 86 -12.68 -5.87 -13.79
C THR A 86 -11.77 -6.59 -14.78
N ASN A 87 -12.34 -7.43 -15.65
CA ASN A 87 -11.57 -8.13 -16.69
C ASN A 87 -10.79 -7.16 -17.59
N GLU A 88 -11.35 -5.97 -17.86
CA GLU A 88 -10.67 -4.92 -18.64
C GLU A 88 -9.46 -4.35 -17.90
N GLN A 89 -9.56 -4.17 -16.58
CA GLN A 89 -8.46 -3.68 -15.75
C GLN A 89 -7.34 -4.71 -15.56
N ILE A 90 -7.66 -6.02 -15.60
CA ILE A 90 -6.65 -7.09 -15.51
C ILE A 90 -5.61 -6.99 -16.64
N VAL A 91 -6.00 -6.52 -17.83
CA VAL A 91 -5.12 -6.42 -19.01
C VAL A 91 -3.97 -5.41 -18.79
N PHE A 92 -4.10 -4.51 -17.83
CA PHE A 92 -3.09 -3.50 -17.51
C PHE A 92 -2.08 -3.94 -16.43
N PHE A 93 -2.23 -5.15 -15.87
CA PHE A 93 -1.31 -5.77 -14.91
C PHE A 93 -0.45 -6.83 -15.59
#